data_AF-A0A534VHZ4-F1
#
_entry.id   AF-A0A534VHZ4-F1
#
_cell.length_a   1.000
_cell.length_b   1.000
_cell.length_c   1.000
_cell.angle_alpha   90.00
_cell.angle_beta   90.00
_cell.angle_gamma   90.00
#
_symmetry.space_group_name_H-M   'P 1'
#
loop_
_entity.id
_entity.type
_entity.pdbx_description
1 polymer ?
#
loop_
_entity_poly.entity_id
_entity_poly.type
_entity_poly.pdbx_seq_one_letter_code
_entity_poly.pdbx_strand_id
1 'polypeptide(L)'
;MTLFYKKIKSPVGELKLVASSKALVAVLWEPERRNRVKLDTLKLAPEQPILLETERQLSEYFAGKRTHFDLPLEPDGSEFQKKVWQALSQIPFGRTQSYLKLAKAVGSPMASRAVGAANAKNPLSIIVPCHRVVGTNGSLTGFAGGLHAKAMLLAFEARAAATMNREIAHENPGAISRTCNRLATTRSQHQHRQSWTFRLATGKN
;
A
#
# COMPACT_ATOMS: atom_id res chain seq x y z
N MET A 1 -8.70 15.70 16.72
CA MET A 1 -9.25 16.06 15.39
C MET A 1 -10.44 15.16 15.10
N THR A 2 -11.54 15.65 14.52
CA THR A 2 -12.66 14.75 14.18
C THR A 2 -12.27 13.85 13.02
N LEU A 3 -12.37 12.54 13.25
CA LEU A 3 -12.15 11.53 12.23
C LEU A 3 -13.48 10.92 11.82
N PHE A 4 -13.61 10.63 10.53
CA PHE A 4 -14.77 10.01 9.93
C PHE A 4 -14.45 8.56 9.59
N TYR A 5 -15.43 7.67 9.73
CA TYR A 5 -15.26 6.29 9.30
C TYR A 5 -16.46 5.76 8.53
N LYS A 6 -16.18 4.73 7.73
CA LYS A 6 -17.13 3.88 7.01
C LYS A 6 -16.62 2.45 7.03
N LYS A 7 -17.54 1.48 7.02
CA LYS A 7 -17.24 0.06 6.84
C LYS A 7 -17.62 -0.37 5.43
N ILE A 8 -16.78 -1.19 4.81
CA ILE A 8 -17.02 -1.75 3.49
C ILE A 8 -16.77 -3.25 3.51
N LYS A 9 -17.51 -4.01 2.70
CA LYS A 9 -17.20 -5.42 2.44
C LYS A 9 -16.15 -5.50 1.34
N SER A 10 -15.23 -6.45 1.45
CA SER A 10 -14.22 -6.70 0.41
C SER A 10 -13.92 -8.20 0.28
N PRO A 11 -13.26 -8.64 -0.80
CA PRO A 11 -12.81 -10.03 -0.94
C PRO A 11 -11.87 -10.52 0.16
N VAL A 12 -11.30 -9.61 0.96
CA VAL A 12 -10.37 -9.92 2.06
C VAL A 12 -10.97 -9.66 3.44
N GLY A 13 -12.32 -9.60 3.52
CA GLY A 13 -13.07 -9.33 4.74
C GLY A 13 -13.64 -7.91 4.82
N GLU A 14 -14.28 -7.60 5.94
CA GLU A 14 -14.78 -6.24 6.22
C GLU A 14 -13.60 -5.31 6.54
N LEU A 15 -13.58 -4.14 5.88
CA LEU A 15 -12.59 -3.11 6.09
C LEU A 15 -13.25 -1.87 6.69
N LYS A 16 -12.62 -1.27 7.69
CA LYS A 16 -12.95 0.05 8.19
C LYS A 16 -12.01 1.08 7.57
N LEU A 17 -12.60 2.00 6.81
CA LEU A 17 -11.93 3.15 6.24
C LEU A 17 -12.05 4.31 7.23
N VAL A 18 -10.95 5.03 7.47
CA VAL A 18 -10.90 6.17 8.40
C VAL A 18 -10.21 7.35 7.72
N ALA A 19 -10.87 8.51 7.71
CA ALA A 19 -10.37 9.72 7.07
C ALA A 19 -10.56 10.95 7.97
N SER A 20 -9.68 11.93 7.81
CA SER A 20 -9.92 13.31 8.26
C SER A 20 -10.82 14.03 7.23
N SER A 21 -11.06 15.33 7.42
CA SER A 21 -11.70 16.14 6.37
C SER A 21 -10.84 16.29 5.10
N LYS A 22 -9.55 15.95 5.15
CA LYS A 22 -8.58 16.22 4.09
C LYS A 22 -7.96 14.98 3.46
N ALA A 23 -7.81 13.89 4.23
CA ALA A 23 -7.00 12.76 3.80
C ALA A 23 -7.45 11.44 4.44
N LEU A 24 -7.11 10.33 3.80
CA LEU A 24 -7.23 8.99 4.34
C LEU A 24 -6.14 8.78 5.40
N VAL A 25 -6.55 8.32 6.58
CA VAL A 25 -5.68 8.15 7.75
C VAL A 25 -5.43 6.67 8.02
N ALA A 26 -6.45 5.82 7.86
CA ALA A 26 -6.30 4.38 8.08
C ALA A 26 -7.25 3.50 7.26
N VAL A 27 -6.80 2.26 7.02
CA VAL A 27 -7.57 1.13 6.48
C VAL A 27 -7.31 -0.07 7.40
N LEU A 28 -8.34 -0.48 8.12
CA LEU A 28 -8.27 -1.42 9.24
C LEU A 28 -9.13 -2.65 8.99
N TRP A 29 -8.73 -3.82 9.49
CA TRP A 29 -9.60 -4.99 9.60
C TRP A 29 -10.31 -4.97 10.95
N GLU A 30 -11.52 -5.54 11.00
CA GLU A 30 -12.18 -5.83 12.28
C GLU A 30 -12.17 -7.34 12.61
N PRO A 31 -11.81 -7.73 13.84
CA PRO A 31 -11.35 -6.88 14.94
C PRO A 31 -9.92 -6.36 14.70
N GLU A 32 -9.71 -5.07 14.96
CA GLU A 32 -8.37 -4.46 14.85
C GLU A 32 -7.54 -4.82 16.07
N ARG A 33 -6.22 -5.01 15.89
CA ARG A 33 -5.31 -5.23 17.01
C ARG A 33 -5.28 -3.98 17.89
N ARG A 34 -5.54 -4.17 19.18
CA ARG A 34 -5.50 -3.09 20.18
C ARG A 34 -4.20 -2.29 20.07
N ASN A 35 -4.30 -0.97 20.01
CA ASN A 35 -3.20 0.00 19.98
C ASN A 35 -2.24 -0.09 18.76
N ARG A 36 -2.59 -0.80 17.67
CA ARG A 36 -1.76 -0.80 16.46
C ARG A 36 -1.76 0.57 15.76
N VAL A 37 -2.94 1.18 15.66
CA VAL A 37 -3.16 2.51 15.12
C VAL A 37 -3.86 3.33 16.19
N LYS A 38 -3.30 4.49 16.54
CA LYS A 38 -3.92 5.43 17.49
C LYS A 38 -4.87 6.31 16.70
N LEU A 39 -6.15 6.26 17.04
CA LEU A 39 -7.18 7.08 16.40
C LEU A 39 -7.89 7.88 17.49
N ASP A 40 -8.17 9.14 17.16
CA ASP A 40 -9.04 10.02 17.95
C ASP A 40 -10.51 9.54 17.88
N THR A 41 -11.42 10.35 18.42
CA THR A 41 -12.87 10.14 18.32
C THR A 41 -13.32 9.93 16.86
N LEU A 42 -13.91 8.76 16.61
CA LEU A 42 -14.44 8.37 15.31
C LEU A 42 -15.94 8.70 15.21
N LYS A 43 -16.33 9.41 14.15
CA LYS A 43 -17.71 9.68 13.78
C LYS A 43 -18.09 8.87 12.53
N LEU A 44 -19.20 8.15 12.59
CA LEU A 44 -19.74 7.47 11.42
C LEU A 44 -20.20 8.53 10.40
N ALA A 45 -19.63 8.51 9.20
CA ALA A 45 -20.00 9.43 8.12
C ALA A 45 -19.73 8.76 6.76
N PRO A 46 -20.60 7.83 6.32
CA PRO A 46 -20.37 7.04 5.11
C PRO A 46 -20.31 7.86 3.82
N GLU A 47 -20.88 9.07 3.83
CA GLU A 47 -20.91 9.99 2.68
C GLU A 47 -19.72 10.93 2.63
N GLN A 48 -18.71 10.76 3.49
CA GLN A 48 -17.53 11.61 3.47
C GLN A 48 -16.75 11.37 2.14
N PRO A 49 -16.39 12.44 1.38
CA PRO A 49 -15.87 12.28 0.02
C PRO A 49 -14.61 11.41 -0.12
N ILE A 50 -13.66 11.50 0.82
CA ILE A 50 -12.44 10.68 0.80
C ILE A 50 -12.77 9.21 1.05
N LEU A 51 -13.74 8.90 1.92
CA LEU A 51 -14.17 7.53 2.18
C LEU A 51 -14.86 6.91 0.96
N LEU A 52 -15.72 7.67 0.28
CA LEU A 52 -16.37 7.24 -0.97
C LEU A 52 -15.34 6.99 -2.07
N GLU A 53 -14.39 7.91 -2.26
CA GLU A 53 -13.35 7.75 -3.27
C GLU A 53 -12.41 6.58 -2.94
N THR A 54 -12.10 6.37 -1.66
CA THR A 54 -11.30 5.21 -1.21
C THR A 54 -12.03 3.89 -1.50
N GLU A 55 -13.32 3.80 -1.21
CA GLU A 55 -14.13 2.62 -1.52
C GLU A 55 -14.20 2.35 -3.03
N ARG A 56 -14.39 3.41 -3.84
CA ARG A 56 -14.41 3.32 -5.29
C ARG A 56 -13.09 2.74 -5.82
N GLN A 57 -11.95 3.28 -5.40
CA GLN A 57 -10.65 2.80 -5.84
C GLN A 57 -10.30 1.40 -5.31
N LEU A 58 -10.71 1.05 -4.08
CA LEU A 58 -10.56 -0.33 -3.58
C LEU A 58 -11.39 -1.30 -4.40
N SER A 59 -12.61 -0.92 -4.81
CA SER A 59 -13.46 -1.73 -5.69
C SER A 59 -12.80 -1.95 -7.05
N GLU A 60 -12.22 -0.92 -7.66
CA GLU A 60 -11.42 -1.04 -8.90
C GLU A 60 -10.18 -1.93 -8.70
N TYR A 61 -9.48 -1.77 -7.58
CA TYR A 61 -8.31 -2.58 -7.23
C TYR A 61 -8.70 -4.04 -7.15
N PHE A 62 -9.74 -4.41 -6.41
CA PHE A 62 -10.18 -5.80 -6.28
C PHE A 62 -10.78 -6.36 -7.58
N ALA A 63 -11.27 -5.50 -8.48
CA ALA A 63 -11.69 -5.88 -9.82
C ALA A 63 -10.51 -6.06 -10.80
N GLY A 64 -9.26 -5.83 -10.37
CA GLY A 64 -8.08 -5.91 -11.23
C GLY A 64 -7.96 -4.76 -12.24
N LYS A 65 -8.75 -3.69 -12.09
CA LYS A 65 -8.77 -2.53 -13.00
C LYS A 65 -7.82 -1.42 -12.57
N ARG A 66 -7.26 -1.52 -11.35
CA ARG A 66 -6.38 -0.52 -10.75
C ARG A 66 -5.16 -1.15 -10.12
N THR A 67 -3.98 -0.60 -10.43
CA THR A 67 -2.69 -1.02 -9.86
C THR A 67 -2.06 0.03 -8.95
N HIS A 68 -2.56 1.28 -8.96
CA HIS A 68 -2.11 2.38 -8.10
C HIS A 68 -3.28 3.09 -7.41
N PHE A 69 -3.07 3.66 -6.23
CA PHE A 69 -4.07 4.50 -5.56
C PHE A 69 -3.74 5.97 -5.74
N ASP A 70 -4.75 6.79 -6.01
CA ASP A 70 -4.65 8.25 -6.13
C ASP A 70 -5.54 8.88 -5.07
N LEU A 71 -5.02 8.96 -3.85
CA LEU A 71 -5.74 9.38 -2.66
C LEU A 71 -4.86 10.34 -1.85
N PRO A 72 -5.42 11.39 -1.23
CA PRO A 72 -4.69 12.15 -0.22
C PRO A 72 -4.47 11.26 1.02
N LEU A 73 -3.22 11.06 1.42
CA LEU A 73 -2.83 10.20 2.54
C LEU A 73 -2.20 11.01 3.67
N GLU A 74 -2.62 10.76 4.90
CA GLU A 74 -2.07 11.38 6.12
C GLU A 74 -1.92 10.34 7.23
N PRO A 75 -1.02 9.35 7.07
CA PRO A 75 -0.82 8.36 8.12
C PRO A 75 -0.03 8.95 9.29
N ASP A 76 -0.51 8.70 10.51
CA ASP A 76 0.17 9.07 11.73
C ASP A 76 1.24 8.03 12.11
N GLY A 77 2.45 8.51 12.44
CA GLY A 77 3.61 7.68 12.76
C GLY A 77 4.90 8.47 12.91
N SER A 78 5.94 7.81 13.43
CA SER A 78 7.28 8.39 13.53
C SER A 78 7.90 8.61 12.16
N GLU A 79 8.92 9.47 12.08
CA GLU A 79 9.65 9.74 10.83
C GLU A 79 10.25 8.46 10.22
N PHE A 80 10.75 7.54 11.07
CA PHE A 80 11.22 6.24 10.60
C PHE A 80 10.09 5.39 10.01
N GLN A 81 8.91 5.37 10.64
CA GLN A 81 7.75 4.64 10.13
C GLN A 81 7.29 5.20 8.79
N LYS A 82 7.15 6.52 8.68
CA LYS A 82 6.79 7.22 7.44
C LYS A 82 7.79 6.92 6.32
N LYS A 83 9.10 6.93 6.62
CA LYS A 83 10.14 6.55 5.64
C LYS A 83 9.98 5.12 5.15
N VAL A 84 9.66 4.19 6.03
CA VAL A 84 9.38 2.79 5.65
C VAL A 84 8.13 2.71 4.79
N TRP A 85 7.04 3.39 5.15
CA TRP A 85 5.78 3.37 4.39
C TRP A 85 5.89 4.01 3.01
N GLN A 86 6.70 5.06 2.87
CA GLN A 86 7.06 5.62 1.57
C GLN A 86 7.80 4.60 0.70
N ALA A 87 8.78 3.88 1.28
CA ALA A 87 9.51 2.83 0.57
C ALA A 87 8.60 1.65 0.19
N LEU A 88 7.65 1.25 1.04
CA LEU A 88 6.62 0.26 0.70
C LEU A 88 5.82 0.68 -0.54
N SER A 89 5.45 1.95 -0.62
CA SER A 89 4.67 2.49 -1.74
C SER A 89 5.41 2.46 -3.09
N GLN A 90 6.73 2.22 -3.07
CA GLN A 90 7.53 2.02 -4.28
C GLN A 90 7.54 0.57 -4.78
N ILE A 91 7.01 -0.39 -4.00
CA ILE A 91 6.95 -1.79 -4.41
C ILE A 91 5.81 -1.95 -5.43
N PRO A 92 6.07 -2.32 -6.70
CA PRO A 92 5.03 -2.38 -7.73
C PRO A 92 3.95 -3.42 -7.43
N PHE A 93 2.75 -3.19 -7.97
CA PHE A 93 1.66 -4.16 -7.96
C PHE A 93 2.11 -5.51 -8.56
N GLY A 94 1.76 -6.61 -7.89
CA GLY A 94 2.13 -7.97 -8.34
C GLY A 94 3.60 -8.33 -8.10
N ARG A 95 4.38 -7.47 -7.44
CA ARG A 95 5.78 -7.73 -7.06
C ARG A 95 5.93 -7.79 -5.55
N THR A 96 6.93 -8.53 -5.10
CA THR A 96 7.29 -8.65 -3.69
C THR A 96 8.72 -8.18 -3.45
N GLN A 97 8.99 -7.79 -2.21
CA GLN A 97 10.33 -7.42 -1.76
C GLN A 97 10.63 -8.10 -0.42
N SER A 98 11.90 -8.41 -0.15
CA SER A 98 12.27 -8.94 1.16
C SER A 98 12.46 -7.83 2.19
N TYR A 99 12.26 -8.14 3.47
CA TYR A 99 12.56 -7.21 4.57
C TYR A 99 13.99 -6.66 4.49
N LEU A 100 14.97 -7.49 4.11
CA LEU A 100 16.36 -7.07 3.94
C LEU A 100 16.51 -6.04 2.82
N LYS A 101 15.86 -6.24 1.67
CA LYS A 101 15.90 -5.28 0.56
C LYS A 101 15.20 -3.98 0.93
N LEU A 102 14.09 -4.03 1.67
CA LEU A 102 13.41 -2.85 2.18
C LEU A 102 14.29 -2.09 3.18
N ALA A 103 14.98 -2.79 4.09
CA ALA A 103 15.92 -2.21 5.04
C ALA A 103 17.08 -1.48 4.34
N LYS A 104 17.60 -2.06 3.25
CA LYS A 104 18.60 -1.38 2.39
C LYS A 104 18.01 -0.14 1.72
N ALA A 105 16.78 -0.22 1.18
CA ALA A 105 16.13 0.90 0.51
C ALA A 105 15.87 2.10 1.43
N VAL A 106 15.61 1.89 2.72
CA VAL A 106 15.45 2.97 3.71
C VAL A 106 16.78 3.47 4.29
N GLY A 107 17.92 2.99 3.81
CA GLY A 107 19.25 3.40 4.29
C GLY A 107 19.61 2.84 5.66
N SER A 108 19.01 1.71 6.07
CA SER A 108 19.30 1.06 7.36
C SER A 108 19.43 -0.46 7.19
N PRO A 109 20.47 -0.95 6.50
CA PRO A 109 20.60 -2.37 6.12
C PRO A 109 20.55 -3.37 7.28
N MET A 110 21.04 -2.95 8.46
CA MET A 110 21.06 -3.77 9.68
C MET A 110 19.73 -3.72 10.47
N ALA A 111 18.77 -2.90 10.04
CA ALA A 111 17.55 -2.62 10.79
C ALA A 111 16.32 -3.44 10.32
N SER A 112 16.52 -4.65 9.77
CA SER A 112 15.43 -5.50 9.26
C SER A 112 14.30 -5.73 10.28
N ARG A 113 14.64 -5.90 11.57
CA ARG A 113 13.65 -6.05 12.64
C ARG A 113 12.83 -4.76 12.85
N ALA A 114 13.49 -3.61 12.88
CA ALA A 114 12.83 -2.32 13.03
C ALA A 114 11.93 -2.00 11.83
N VAL A 115 12.39 -2.31 10.62
CA VAL A 115 11.58 -2.22 9.39
C VAL A 115 10.38 -3.15 9.45
N GLY A 116 10.56 -4.39 9.92
CA GLY A 116 9.45 -5.32 10.16
C GLY A 116 8.40 -4.77 11.12
N ALA A 117 8.84 -4.16 12.22
CA ALA A 117 7.96 -3.51 13.19
C ALA A 117 7.23 -2.28 12.60
N ALA A 118 7.92 -1.46 11.79
CA ALA A 118 7.30 -0.33 11.09
C ALA A 118 6.29 -0.80 10.03
N ASN A 119 6.60 -1.86 9.28
CA ASN A 119 5.70 -2.49 8.31
C ASN A 119 4.42 -3.01 8.98
N ALA A 120 4.54 -3.64 10.15
CA ALA A 120 3.40 -4.14 10.92
C ALA A 120 2.51 -3.01 11.47
N LYS A 121 3.05 -1.80 11.65
CA LYS A 121 2.33 -0.62 12.15
C LYS A 121 1.72 0.24 11.04
N ASN A 122 1.82 -0.16 9.77
CA ASN A 122 1.21 0.57 8.65
C ASN A 122 -0.30 0.78 8.86
N PRO A 123 -0.79 2.02 9.02
CA PRO A 123 -2.21 2.27 9.22
C PRO A 123 -3.02 2.17 7.93
N LEU A 124 -2.39 2.33 6.76
CA LEU A 124 -3.02 2.38 5.44
C LEU A 124 -2.88 1.04 4.72
N SER A 125 -3.45 -0.03 5.29
CA SER A 125 -3.39 -1.37 4.70
C SER A 125 -3.88 -1.38 3.25
N ILE A 126 -3.29 -2.25 2.42
CA ILE A 126 -3.57 -2.40 0.96
C ILE A 126 -3.10 -1.19 0.14
N ILE A 127 -3.48 0.03 0.53
CA ILE A 127 -3.09 1.30 -0.12
C ILE A 127 -1.57 1.49 -0.04
N VAL A 128 -1.02 1.43 1.17
CA VAL A 128 0.42 1.28 1.42
C VAL A 128 0.67 -0.24 1.53
N PRO A 129 1.40 -0.85 0.59
CA PRO A 129 1.30 -2.28 0.33
C PRO A 129 2.23 -3.12 1.23
N CYS A 130 2.00 -3.09 2.55
CA CYS A 130 2.77 -3.85 3.53
C CYS A 130 2.66 -5.38 3.37
N HIS A 131 1.65 -5.87 2.64
CA HIS A 131 1.51 -7.28 2.24
C HIS A 131 2.56 -7.72 1.22
N ARG A 132 3.14 -6.79 0.44
CA ARG A 132 4.17 -7.10 -0.58
C ARG A 132 5.55 -7.42 0.01
N VAL A 133 5.73 -7.29 1.32
CA VAL A 133 6.99 -7.63 2.01
C VAL A 133 6.96 -9.04 2.58
N VAL A 134 7.96 -9.84 2.22
CA VAL A 134 8.07 -11.25 2.62
C VAL A 134 9.46 -11.58 3.19
N GLY A 135 9.59 -12.76 3.82
CA GLY A 135 10.90 -13.30 4.19
C GLY A 135 11.80 -13.53 2.97
N THR A 136 13.11 -13.61 3.16
CA THR A 136 14.07 -13.90 2.07
C THR A 136 13.83 -15.25 1.40
N ASN A 137 13.28 -16.21 2.15
CA ASN A 137 12.84 -17.52 1.66
C ASN A 137 11.37 -17.53 1.16
N GLY A 138 10.74 -16.36 1.00
CA GLY A 138 9.34 -16.25 0.59
C GLY A 138 8.32 -16.47 1.70
N SER A 139 8.75 -16.71 2.95
CA SER A 139 7.83 -16.91 4.08
C SER A 139 6.93 -15.71 4.33
N LEU A 140 5.66 -15.99 4.61
CA LEU A 140 4.69 -14.98 5.02
C LEU A 140 4.73 -14.82 6.53
N THR A 141 4.99 -13.60 6.97
CA THR A 141 4.95 -13.23 8.39
C THR A 141 4.09 -11.98 8.56
N GLY A 142 3.54 -11.84 9.78
CA GLY A 142 2.91 -10.64 10.32
C GLY A 142 2.10 -9.77 9.35
N PHE A 143 0.78 -9.81 9.44
CA PHE A 143 -0.11 -8.92 8.69
C PHE A 143 -1.32 -8.54 9.54
N ALA A 144 -1.82 -7.31 9.37
CA ALA A 144 -2.96 -6.81 10.14
C ALA A 144 -4.22 -7.66 9.88
N GLY A 145 -4.52 -7.95 8.61
CA GLY A 145 -5.63 -8.85 8.21
C GLY A 145 -5.32 -10.35 8.36
N GLY A 146 -4.23 -10.72 9.03
CA GLY A 146 -3.79 -12.12 9.15
C GLY A 146 -3.12 -12.68 7.90
N LEU A 147 -2.47 -13.85 8.04
CA LEU A 147 -1.69 -14.44 6.95
C LEU A 147 -2.57 -14.87 5.77
N HIS A 148 -3.83 -15.25 6.02
CA HIS A 148 -4.78 -15.61 4.97
C HIS A 148 -5.06 -14.42 4.04
N ALA A 149 -5.41 -13.25 4.58
CA ALA A 149 -5.62 -12.05 3.76
C ALA A 149 -4.35 -11.64 2.99
N LYS A 150 -3.18 -11.73 3.63
CA LYS A 150 -1.89 -11.47 2.96
C LYS A 150 -1.66 -12.39 1.76
N ALA A 151 -1.90 -13.69 1.93
CA ALA A 151 -1.78 -14.67 0.85
C ALA A 151 -2.78 -14.40 -0.28
N MET A 152 -4.04 -14.08 0.05
CA MET A 152 -5.06 -13.73 -0.93
C MET A 152 -4.67 -12.51 -1.76
N LEU A 153 -4.22 -11.42 -1.13
CA LEU A 153 -3.77 -10.21 -1.81
C LEU A 153 -2.59 -10.51 -2.76
N LEU A 154 -1.57 -11.22 -2.27
CA LEU A 154 -0.40 -11.58 -3.10
C LEU A 154 -0.80 -12.43 -4.31
N ALA A 155 -1.64 -13.43 -4.11
CA ALA A 155 -2.11 -14.30 -5.19
C ALA A 155 -2.99 -13.54 -6.19
N PHE A 156 -3.86 -12.66 -5.70
CA PHE A 156 -4.68 -11.78 -6.52
C PHE A 156 -3.81 -10.88 -7.41
N GLU A 157 -2.88 -10.13 -6.82
CA GLU A 157 -2.05 -9.19 -7.59
C GLU A 157 -1.17 -9.91 -8.61
N ALA A 158 -0.61 -11.07 -8.25
CA ALA A 158 0.20 -11.86 -9.16
C ALA A 158 -0.59 -12.35 -10.39
N ARG A 159 -1.84 -12.81 -10.19
CA ARG A 159 -2.72 -13.22 -11.29
C ARG A 159 -3.12 -12.03 -12.17
N ALA A 160 -3.57 -10.93 -11.56
CA ALA A 160 -3.99 -9.74 -12.29
C ALA A 160 -2.83 -9.16 -13.13
N ALA A 161 -1.61 -9.08 -12.57
CA ALA A 161 -0.44 -8.64 -13.30
C ALA A 161 -0.06 -9.57 -14.46
N ALA A 162 -0.23 -10.89 -14.29
CA ALA A 162 0.01 -11.85 -15.36
C ALA A 162 -1.00 -11.70 -16.51
N THR A 163 -2.28 -11.46 -16.22
CA THR A 163 -3.32 -11.20 -17.22
C THR A 163 -3.00 -9.94 -18.02
N MET A 164 -2.69 -8.83 -17.35
CA MET A 164 -2.32 -7.56 -18.02
C MET A 164 -1.13 -7.73 -18.97
N ASN A 165 -0.10 -8.49 -18.56
CA ASN A 165 1.07 -8.73 -19.42
C ASN A 165 0.72 -9.56 -20.67
N ARG A 166 -0.27 -10.47 -20.59
CA ARG A 166 -0.72 -11.27 -21.74
C ARG A 166 -1.54 -10.43 -22.72
N GLU A 167 -2.40 -9.56 -22.22
CA GLU A 167 -3.20 -8.64 -23.04
C GLU A 167 -2.27 -7.69 -23.84
N ILE A 168 -1.29 -7.09 -23.18
CA ILE A 168 -0.28 -6.25 -23.84
C ILE A 168 0.51 -7.03 -24.92
N ALA A 169 0.88 -8.27 -24.63
CA ALA A 169 1.61 -9.11 -25.59
C ALA A 169 0.76 -9.49 -26.81
N HIS A 170 -0.56 -9.68 -26.63
CA HIS A 170 -1.49 -9.96 -27.72
C HIS A 170 -1.76 -8.72 -28.58
N GLU A 171 -1.87 -7.53 -27.97
CA GLU A 171 -2.08 -6.26 -28.67
C GLU A 171 -0.83 -5.76 -29.42
N ASN A 172 0.37 -6.23 -29.05
CA ASN A 172 1.62 -5.84 -29.71
C ASN A 172 2.59 -7.03 -29.93
N PRO A 173 2.33 -7.89 -30.91
CA PRO A 173 3.11 -9.11 -31.16
C PRO A 173 4.59 -8.86 -31.55
N GLY A 174 4.94 -7.64 -31.96
CA GLY A 174 6.31 -7.26 -32.36
C GLY A 174 7.26 -6.87 -31.21
N ALA A 175 6.76 -6.71 -29.98
CA ALA A 175 7.57 -6.28 -28.84
C ALA A 175 8.46 -7.39 -28.24
N ILE A 176 8.30 -8.64 -28.67
CA ILE A 176 8.93 -9.81 -28.04
C ILE A 176 10.38 -10.04 -28.53
N SER A 177 10.83 -9.35 -29.60
CA SER A 177 12.14 -9.60 -30.22
C SER A 177 13.33 -8.82 -29.63
N ARG A 178 13.16 -7.91 -28.65
CA ARG A 178 14.29 -7.07 -28.14
C ARG A 178 14.31 -6.84 -26.62
N THR A 179 13.97 -7.85 -25.82
CA THR A 179 14.06 -7.73 -24.34
C THR A 179 14.95 -8.79 -23.70
N CYS A 180 15.89 -9.33 -24.47
CA CYS A 180 17.10 -9.92 -23.94
C CYS A 180 18.28 -9.13 -24.53
N ASN A 181 18.96 -8.35 -23.69
CA ASN A 181 20.09 -7.48 -23.98
C ASN A 181 19.77 -6.07 -24.56
N ARG A 182 20.16 -5.05 -23.78
CA ARG A 182 20.22 -3.60 -24.09
C ARG A 182 18.98 -2.74 -23.78
N LEU A 183 18.77 -2.46 -22.51
CA LEU A 183 18.33 -1.15 -21.99
C LEU A 183 19.06 -0.84 -20.66
N ALA A 184 20.39 -0.84 -20.72
CA ALA A 184 21.13 0.23 -20.08
C ALA A 184 21.06 1.42 -21.05
N THR A 185 20.89 2.63 -20.49
CA THR A 185 20.77 3.94 -21.13
C THR A 185 19.47 4.25 -21.91
N THR A 186 18.82 5.33 -21.46
CA THR A 186 17.73 6.10 -22.09
C THR A 186 16.31 5.51 -22.12
N ARG A 187 15.56 5.69 -21.01
CA ARG A 187 14.17 6.18 -21.08
C ARG A 187 13.77 6.86 -19.77
N SER A 188 13.25 8.06 -19.93
CA SER A 188 12.74 8.98 -18.92
C SER A 188 12.02 8.28 -17.77
N GLN A 189 12.50 8.54 -16.55
CA GLN A 189 11.81 8.24 -15.31
C GLN A 189 10.53 9.09 -15.23
N HIS A 190 9.42 8.59 -15.75
CA HIS A 190 8.14 8.84 -15.08
C HIS A 190 7.87 7.71 -14.09
N GLN A 191 8.72 7.66 -13.07
CA GLN A 191 8.25 7.17 -11.77
C GLN A 191 7.21 8.18 -11.32
N HIS A 192 5.93 7.86 -11.49
CA HIS A 192 4.86 8.46 -10.70
C HIS A 192 5.15 8.11 -9.24
N ARG A 193 6.04 8.88 -8.61
CA ARG A 193 6.15 8.92 -7.16
C ARG A 193 4.77 9.28 -6.69
N GLN A 194 4.17 8.43 -5.87
CA GLN A 194 3.09 8.89 -5.01
C GLN A 194 3.66 10.13 -4.29
N SER A 195 3.20 11.32 -4.66
CA SER A 195 3.64 12.55 -4.03
C SER A 195 2.87 12.63 -2.72
N TRP A 196 3.47 12.10 -1.67
CA TRP A 196 2.99 12.32 -0.31
C TRP A 196 3.19 13.81 -0.04
N THR A 197 2.14 14.62 -0.17
CA THR A 197 2.20 16.01 0.30
C THR A 197 2.17 15.97 1.82
N PHE A 198 3.35 15.85 2.44
CA PHE A 198 3.52 16.22 3.83
C PHE A 198 3.33 17.74 3.92
N ARG A 199 2.14 18.19 4.31
CA ARG A 199 2.07 19.49 4.98
C ARG A 199 2.76 19.28 6.32
N LEU A 200 4.02 19.67 6.41
CA LEU A 200 4.64 19.94 7.70
C LEU A 200 3.69 20.92 8.39
N ALA A 201 3.08 20.49 9.51
CA ALA A 201 2.44 21.40 10.42
C ALA A 201 3.54 22.36 10.90
N THR A 202 3.61 23.55 10.32
CA THR A 202 4.39 24.65 10.86
C THR A 202 3.72 25.02 12.17
N GLY A 203 4.17 24.39 13.26
CA GLY A 203 3.88 24.83 14.61
C GLY A 203 4.50 26.20 14.81
N LYS A 204 3.66 27.23 14.78
CA LYS A 204 3.90 28.48 15.51
C LYS A 204 2.78 28.60 16.54
N ASN A 205 3.10 28.26 17.78
CA ASN A 205 3.03 29.16 18.94
C ASN A 205 3.53 28.42 20.17
#